data_AF-A0A7J9JNP4-F1
#
_entry.id   AF-A0A7J9JNP4-F1
#
_cell.length_a   1.000
_cell.length_b   1.000
_cell.length_c   1.000
_cell.angle_alpha   90.00
_cell.angle_beta   90.00
_cell.angle_gamma   90.00
#
_symmetry.space_group_name_H-M   'P 1'
#
loop_
_entity.id
_entity.type
_entity.pdbx_description
1 polymer ?
#
loop_
_entity_poly.entity_id
_entity_poly.type
_entity_poly.pdbx_seq_one_letter_code
_entity_poly.pdbx_strand_id
1 'polypeptide(L)'
;FVADGVFYAELNEVLTRELAEDGYSGVEVRVTPMRTEIIIRATRTQNVLGEKGRRIRELTSVVQKRFKFPENSVELYAEKVNNRGLCAIAQAESLRYKLLGGLAVR
;
A
#
# COMPACT_ATOMS: atom_id res chain seq x y z
N PHE A 1 10.61 12.07 -14.83
CA PHE A 1 10.92 10.65 -15.10
C PHE A 1 11.76 9.99 -14.00
N VAL A 2 13.03 10.36 -13.80
CA VAL A 2 13.87 9.70 -12.77
C VAL A 2 13.37 10.00 -11.35
N ALA A 3 13.09 11.27 -11.04
CA ALA A 3 12.58 11.65 -9.72
C ALA A 3 11.24 10.98 -9.38
N ASP A 4 10.32 10.91 -10.34
CA ASP A 4 9.01 10.24 -10.17
C ASP A 4 9.17 8.73 -9.96
N GLY A 5 10.14 8.11 -10.65
CA GLY A 5 10.47 6.70 -10.46
C GLY A 5 11.06 6.40 -9.07
N VAL A 6 11.93 7.28 -8.58
CA VAL A 6 12.48 7.18 -7.21
C VAL A 6 11.37 7.35 -6.17
N PHE A 7 10.49 8.32 -6.36
CA PHE A 7 9.31 8.52 -5.52
C PHE A 7 8.42 7.28 -5.48
N TYR A 8 8.08 6.72 -6.65
CA TYR A 8 7.26 5.51 -6.75
C TYR A 8 7.91 4.32 -6.06
N ALA A 9 9.21 4.10 -6.28
CA ALA A 9 9.96 3.01 -5.66
C ALA A 9 10.00 3.13 -4.14
N GLU A 10 10.27 4.33 -3.61
CA GLU A 10 10.30 4.59 -2.17
C GLU A 10 8.91 4.40 -1.56
N LEU A 11 7.86 4.93 -2.19
CA LEU A 11 6.48 4.76 -1.73
C LEU A 11 6.08 3.29 -1.70
N ASN A 12 6.38 2.56 -2.77
CA ASN A 12 6.07 1.13 -2.86
C ASN A 12 6.80 0.32 -1.78
N GLU A 13 8.07 0.61 -1.51
CA GLU A 13 8.84 -0.09 -0.47
C GLU A 13 8.30 0.19 0.94
N VAL A 14 7.96 1.45 1.24
CA VAL A 14 7.37 1.83 2.53
C VAL A 14 6.04 1.12 2.75
N LEU A 15 5.15 1.14 1.75
CA LEU A 15 3.84 0.50 1.85
C LEU A 15 3.92 -1.03 1.89
N THR A 16 4.88 -1.63 1.19
CA THR A 16 5.13 -3.07 1.26
C THR A 16 5.47 -3.49 2.68
N ARG A 17 6.34 -2.76 3.37
CA ARG A 17 6.71 -3.09 4.77
C ARG A 17 5.56 -2.87 5.74
N GLU A 18 4.86 -1.75 5.61
CA GLU A 18 3.82 -1.34 6.57
C GLU A 18 2.52 -2.15 6.43
N LEU A 19 2.20 -2.61 5.21
CA LEU A 19 0.93 -3.27 4.87
C LEU A 19 1.10 -4.74 4.46
N ALA A 20 2.27 -5.35 4.66
CA ALA A 20 2.51 -6.77 4.37
C ALA A 20 1.53 -7.69 5.14
N GLU A 21 1.15 -7.31 6.35
CA GLU A 21 0.16 -8.03 7.16
C GLU A 21 -1.27 -7.86 6.67
N ASP A 22 -1.51 -6.95 5.73
CA ASP A 22 -2.82 -6.68 5.15
C ASP A 22 -2.94 -7.21 3.71
N GLY A 23 -1.89 -7.88 3.24
CA GLY A 23 -1.81 -8.44 1.90
C GLY A 23 -1.69 -7.34 0.86
N TYR A 24 -0.69 -6.48 1.02
CA TYR A 24 -0.35 -5.45 0.05
C TYR A 24 0.00 -6.09 -1.29
N SER A 25 -0.47 -5.48 -2.37
CA SER A 25 -0.27 -5.99 -3.73
C SER A 25 0.40 -4.98 -4.65
N GLY A 26 0.44 -3.71 -4.26
CA GLY A 26 1.00 -2.65 -5.08
C GLY A 26 0.30 -1.32 -4.86
N VAL A 27 0.86 -0.30 -5.49
CA VAL A 27 0.38 1.08 -5.44
C VAL A 27 0.30 1.65 -6.84
N GLU A 28 -0.73 2.44 -7.10
CA GLU A 28 -0.88 3.23 -8.32
C GLU A 28 -0.91 4.70 -7.93
N VAL A 29 -0.09 5.52 -8.60
CA VAL A 29 -0.03 6.97 -8.36
C VAL A 29 -0.63 7.66 -9.57
N ARG A 30 -1.70 8.42 -9.34
CA ARG A 30 -2.34 9.27 -10.35
C ARG A 30 -2.11 10.73 -10.01
N VAL A 31 -1.36 11.42 -10.86
CA VAL A 31 -1.10 12.84 -10.68
C VAL A 31 -2.12 13.61 -11.50
N THR A 32 -2.91 14.46 -10.84
CA THR A 32 -3.77 15.45 -11.49
C THR A 32 -3.23 16.85 -11.18
N PRO A 33 -3.58 17.89 -11.97
CA PRO A 33 -3.17 19.26 -11.67
C PRO A 33 -3.61 19.78 -10.30
N MET A 34 -4.69 19.20 -9.73
CA MET A 34 -5.24 19.63 -8.43
C MET A 34 -4.73 18.79 -7.26
N ARG A 35 -4.56 17.48 -7.44
CA ARG A 35 -4.19 16.54 -6.39
C ARG A 35 -3.45 15.32 -6.91
N THR A 36 -2.59 14.76 -6.08
CA THR A 36 -1.97 13.44 -6.29
C THR A 36 -2.79 12.39 -5.55
N GLU A 37 -3.32 11.43 -6.29
CA GLU A 37 -4.08 10.32 -5.74
C GLU A 37 -3.19 9.07 -5.67
N ILE A 38 -3.15 8.43 -4.50
CA ILE A 38 -2.37 7.23 -4.26
C ILE A 38 -3.35 6.09 -3.95
N ILE A 39 -3.45 5.13 -4.86
CA ILE A 39 -4.38 4.01 -4.76
C ILE A 39 -3.59 2.78 -4.29
N ILE A 40 -3.85 2.37 -3.05
CA ILE A 40 -3.25 1.19 -2.42
C ILE A 40 -4.09 -0.03 -2.78
N ARG A 41 -3.48 -1.01 -3.45
CA ARG A 41 -4.12 -2.29 -3.75
C ARG A 41 -3.78 -3.29 -2.65
N ALA A 42 -4.80 -3.76 -1.92
CA ALA A 42 -4.61 -4.71 -0.83
C ALA A 42 -5.73 -5.76 -0.77
N THR A 43 -5.47 -6.90 -0.14
CA THR A 43 -6.50 -7.94 0.05
C THR A 43 -7.44 -7.61 1.21
N ARG A 44 -6.95 -6.99 2.29
CA ARG A 44 -7.69 -6.61 3.49
C ARG A 44 -7.83 -5.09 3.61
N THR A 45 -8.62 -4.48 2.72
CA THR A 45 -8.80 -3.01 2.66
C THR A 45 -9.31 -2.38 3.96
N GLN A 46 -10.14 -3.09 4.73
CA GLN A 46 -10.64 -2.60 6.02
C GLN A 46 -9.52 -2.36 7.04
N ASN A 47 -8.48 -3.20 7.05
CA ASN A 47 -7.34 -3.03 7.95
C ASN A 47 -6.44 -1.86 7.51
N VAL A 48 -6.33 -1.62 6.19
CA VAL A 48 -5.62 -0.47 5.62
C VAL A 48 -6.32 0.84 5.99
N LEU A 49 -7.66 0.85 5.94
CA LEU A 49 -8.47 1.98 6.42
C LEU A 49 -8.31 2.18 7.93
N GLY A 50 -8.36 1.10 8.70
CA GLY A 50 -8.34 1.10 10.16
C GLY A 50 -9.66 1.62 10.77
N GLU A 51 -9.75 1.62 12.09
CA GLU A 51 -10.96 2.08 12.80
C GLU A 51 -11.32 3.51 12.42
N LYS A 52 -12.54 3.72 11.90
CA LYS A 52 -13.03 5.03 11.44
C LYS A 52 -12.03 5.74 10.51
N GLY A 53 -11.32 4.99 9.67
CA GLY A 53 -10.34 5.53 8.73
C GLY A 53 -9.11 6.14 9.41
N ARG A 54 -8.78 5.77 10.64
CA ARG A 54 -7.65 6.32 11.39
C ARG A 54 -6.32 6.01 10.70
N ARG A 55 -6.09 4.75 10.34
CA ARG A 55 -4.81 4.29 9.78
C ARG A 55 -4.53 4.94 8.42
N ILE A 56 -5.53 5.04 7.55
CA ILE A 56 -5.35 5.71 6.25
C ILE A 56 -5.04 7.20 6.41
N ARG A 57 -5.60 7.89 7.42
CA ARG A 57 -5.26 9.30 7.71
C ARG A 57 -3.83 9.45 8.26
N GLU A 58 -3.38 8.52 9.07
CA GLU A 58 -2.00 8.46 9.55
C GLU A 58 -1.02 8.23 8.38
N LEU A 59 -1.33 7.27 7.50
CA LEU A 59 -0.54 7.02 6.28
C LEU A 59 -0.48 8.25 5.37
N THR A 60 -1.61 8.93 5.13
CA THR A 60 -1.63 10.19 4.37
C THR A 60 -0.72 11.24 5.00
N SER A 61 -0.75 11.37 6.33
CA SER A 61 0.10 12.32 7.06
C SER A 61 1.60 11.98 6.94
N VAL A 62 1.95 10.69 6.96
CA VAL A 62 3.34 10.22 6.77
C VAL A 62 3.82 10.54 5.36
N VAL A 63 3.03 10.19 4.34
CA VAL A 63 3.36 10.46 2.94
C VAL A 63 3.50 11.97 2.71
N GLN A 64 2.56 12.76 3.21
CA GLN A 64 2.59 14.21 3.06
C GLN A 64 3.86 14.82 3.65
N LYS A 65 4.23 14.45 4.88
CA LYS A 65 5.42 14.97 5.57
C LYS A 65 6.73 14.47 4.96
N ARG A 66 6.81 13.18 4.60
CA ARG A 66 8.03 12.55 4.07
C ARG A 66 8.40 13.11 2.70
N PHE A 67 7.42 13.29 1.84
CA PHE A 67 7.62 13.78 0.47
C PHE A 67 7.35 15.28 0.31
N LYS A 68 7.08 15.99 1.42
CA LYS A 68 6.89 17.45 1.48
C LYS A 68 5.78 17.95 0.56
N PHE A 69 4.69 17.19 0.48
CA PHE A 69 3.50 17.62 -0.25
C PHE A 69 2.83 18.81 0.46
N PRO A 70 2.35 19.81 -0.30
CA PRO A 70 1.47 20.85 0.25
C PRO A 70 0.25 20.25 0.95
N GLU A 71 -0.31 20.98 1.92
CA GLU A 71 -1.54 20.55 2.57
C GLU A 71 -2.66 20.31 1.56
N ASN A 72 -3.43 19.23 1.77
CA ASN A 72 -4.55 18.80 0.92
C ASN A 72 -4.20 18.48 -0.54
N SER A 73 -2.91 18.35 -0.88
CA SER A 73 -2.48 18.00 -2.25
C SER A 73 -2.31 16.51 -2.51
N VAL A 74 -2.36 15.68 -1.46
CA VAL A 74 -2.25 14.21 -1.56
C VAL A 74 -3.43 13.52 -0.88
N GLU A 75 -3.96 12.48 -1.52
CA GLU A 75 -5.06 11.69 -0.99
C GLU A 75 -4.81 10.20 -1.23
N LEU A 76 -5.07 9.38 -0.22
CA LEU A 76 -4.88 7.93 -0.29
C LEU A 76 -6.24 7.23 -0.37
N TYR A 77 -6.32 6.25 -1.26
CA TYR A 77 -7.46 5.34 -1.42
C TYR A 77 -7.02 3.90 -1.24
N ALA A 78 -7.93 3.03 -0.79
CA ALA A 78 -7.71 1.59 -0.70
C ALA A 78 -8.65 0.85 -1.67
N GLU A 79 -8.06 0.10 -2.60
CA GLU A 79 -8.79 -0.72 -3.57
C GLU A 79 -8.54 -2.21 -3.26
N LYS A 80 -9.60 -3.01 -3.33
CA LYS A 80 -9.49 -4.45 -3.08
C LYS A 80 -8.94 -5.15 -4.31
N VAL A 81 -7.96 -6.02 -4.11
CA VAL A 81 -7.51 -6.93 -5.17
C VAL A 81 -8.61 -7.95 -5.46
N ASN A 82 -9.20 -7.90 -6.67
CA ASN A 82 -10.30 -8.78 -7.06
C ASN A 82 -9.90 -10.26 -7.04
N ASN A 83 -8.81 -10.62 -7.74
CA ASN A 83 -8.35 -12.00 -7.87
C ASN A 83 -7.04 -12.23 -7.11
N ARG A 84 -7.10 -12.39 -5.77
CA ARG A 84 -5.91 -12.61 -4.94
C ARG A 84 -5.04 -13.80 -5.38
N GLY A 85 -5.65 -14.83 -5.98
CA GLY A 85 -4.97 -16.02 -6.50
C GLY A 85 -4.06 -15.76 -7.70
N LEU A 86 -4.25 -14.63 -8.38
CA LEU A 86 -3.45 -14.20 -9.53
C LEU A 86 -2.40 -13.14 -9.17
N CYS A 87 -2.32 -12.73 -7.90
CA CYS A 87 -1.30 -11.79 -7.44
C CYS A 87 -0.13 -12.55 -6.81
N ALA A 88 1.03 -12.53 -7.48
CA ALA A 88 2.24 -13.21 -7.02
C ALA A 88 2.69 -12.74 -5.62
N ILE A 89 2.64 -11.43 -5.36
CA ILE A 89 3.04 -10.84 -4.08
C ILE A 89 2.14 -11.35 -2.95
N ALA A 90 0.82 -11.29 -3.15
CA ALA A 90 -0.14 -11.75 -2.16
C ALA A 90 -0.01 -13.27 -1.88
N GLN A 91 0.31 -14.08 -2.89
CA GLN A 91 0.59 -15.51 -2.70
C GLN A 91 1.90 -15.75 -1.96
N ALA A 92 2.97 -15.01 -2.27
CA ALA A 92 4.25 -15.11 -1.58
C ALA A 92 4.14 -14.72 -0.10
N GLU A 93 3.41 -13.64 0.20
CA GLU A 93 3.14 -13.23 1.59
C GLU A 93 2.31 -14.29 2.33
N SER A 94 1.26 -14.82 1.70
CA SER A 94 0.45 -15.90 2.28
C SER A 94 1.30 -17.14 2.61
N LEU A 95 2.24 -17.50 1.74
CA LEU A 95 3.18 -18.59 2.00
C LEU A 95 4.10 -18.26 3.17
N ARG A 96 4.69 -17.06 3.22
CA ARG A 96 5.52 -16.59 4.35
C ARG A 96 4.79 -16.75 5.68
N TYR A 97 3.52 -16.33 5.77
CA TYR A 97 2.75 -16.49 7.01
C TYR A 97 2.52 -17.95 7.38
N LYS A 98 2.19 -18.80 6.42
CA LYS A 98 2.01 -20.24 6.66
C LYS A 98 3.29 -20.91 7.18
N LEU A 99 4.43 -20.55 6.60
CA LEU A 99 5.74 -21.08 7.01
C LEU A 99 6.12 -20.60 8.42
N LEU A 100 5.92 -19.31 8.72
CA LEU A 100 6.11 -18.78 10.08
C LEU A 100 5.16 -19.44 11.10
N GLY A 101 3.96 -19.83 10.67
CA GLY A 101 3.01 -20.61 11.45
C GLY A 101 3.35 -22.09 11.62
N GLY A 102 4.51 -22.56 11.15
CA GLY A 102 4.98 -23.93 11.32
C GLY A 102 4.46 -24.92 10.28
N LEU A 103 3.86 -24.47 9.19
CA LEU A 103 3.45 -25.37 8.10
C LEU A 103 4.69 -25.98 7.43
N ALA A 104 4.75 -27.31 7.38
CA ALA A 104 5.85 -28.02 6.72
C ALA A 104 5.88 -27.78 5.21
N VAL A 105 7.08 -27.56 4.66
CA VAL A 105 7.32 -27.47 3.22
C VAL A 105 7.23 -28.86 2.61
N ARG A 106 6.57 -28.98 1.45
CA ARG A 106 6.50 -30.22 0.65
C ARG A 106 6.95 -29.93 -0.78
#